data_AF-A0A0N1F3R7-F1
#
_entry.id   AF-A0A0N1F3R7-F1
#
_cell.length_a   1.000
_cell.length_b   1.000
_cell.length_c   1.000
_cell.angle_alpha   90.00
_cell.angle_beta   90.00
_cell.angle_gamma   90.00
#
_symmetry.space_group_name_H-M   'P 1'
#
loop_
_entity.id
_entity.type
_entity.pdbx_description
1 polymer ?
#
loop_
_entity_poly.entity_id
_entity_poly.type
_entity_poly.pdbx_seq_one_letter_code
_entity_poly.pdbx_strand_id
1 'polypeptide(L)'
;MALRTLKPTEARDPYARLVMDAFDRQARSPADFPREALVQVETFDHEQGELRFTARVVRASSESHLRIRTDDGLIFAVPAADCTLIEERRP
;
A
#
# COMPACT_ATOMS: atom_id res chain seq x y z
N MET A 1 2.19 28.50 41.43
CA MET A 1 2.20 27.18 40.79
C MET A 1 2.38 27.38 39.29
N ALA A 2 3.52 27.01 38.73
CA ALA A 2 3.79 27.20 37.30
C ALA A 2 3.32 25.95 36.53
N LEU A 3 2.33 26.12 35.65
CA LEU A 3 1.91 25.10 34.69
C LEU A 3 3.08 24.86 33.73
N ARG A 4 3.66 23.64 33.78
CA ARG A 4 4.65 23.19 32.79
C ARG A 4 3.93 23.05 31.46
N THR A 5 4.08 24.03 30.58
CA THR A 5 3.63 23.96 29.20
C THR A 5 4.39 22.81 28.52
N LEU A 6 3.74 21.67 28.35
CA LEU A 6 4.25 20.57 27.54
C LEU A 6 4.39 21.11 26.11
N LYS A 7 5.61 21.12 25.58
CA LYS A 7 5.86 21.51 24.19
C LYS A 7 5.04 20.60 23.26
N PRO A 8 4.45 21.12 22.18
CA PRO A 8 3.76 20.30 21.17
C PRO A 8 4.66 19.16 20.69
N THR A 9 4.07 17.98 20.51
CA THR A 9 4.73 16.71 20.17
C THR A 9 5.60 16.79 18.90
N GLU A 10 5.33 17.75 18.03
CA GLU A 10 6.05 17.99 16.77
C GLU A 10 7.55 18.32 16.95
N ALA A 11 7.99 18.72 18.14
CA ALA A 11 9.40 19.09 18.38
C ALA A 11 10.30 17.91 18.82
N ARG A 12 9.79 16.67 18.90
CA ARG A 12 10.52 15.54 19.52
C ARG A 12 11.04 14.46 18.57
N ASP A 13 10.55 14.38 17.34
CA ASP A 13 10.96 13.32 16.41
C ASP A 13 11.04 13.87 14.97
N PRO A 14 12.25 14.02 14.38
CA PRO A 14 12.42 14.48 13.01
C PRO A 14 11.88 13.48 11.97
N TYR A 15 11.57 12.25 12.37
CA TYR A 15 10.99 11.21 11.52
C TYR A 15 9.47 11.11 11.65
N ALA A 16 8.83 11.79 12.61
CA ALA A 16 7.37 11.71 12.76
C ALA A 16 6.63 12.11 11.48
N ARG A 17 7.12 13.13 10.78
CA ARG A 17 6.55 13.55 9.49
C ARG A 17 6.80 12.55 8.37
N LEU A 18 7.93 11.84 8.38
CA LEU A 18 8.22 10.76 7.42
C LEU A 18 7.35 9.53 7.68
N VAL A 19 7.11 9.20 8.95
CA VAL A 19 6.22 8.12 9.35
C VAL A 19 4.78 8.47 8.97
N MET A 20 4.31 9.68 9.28
CA MET A 20 2.95 10.12 8.91
C MET A 20 2.78 10.23 7.39
N ASP A 21 3.76 10.78 6.67
CA ASP A 21 3.74 10.78 5.19
C ASP A 21 3.78 9.36 4.61
N ALA A 22 4.51 8.42 5.22
CA ALA A 22 4.50 7.03 4.81
C ALA A 22 3.12 6.39 5.05
N PHE A 23 2.50 6.64 6.21
CA PHE A 23 1.13 6.22 6.51
C PHE A 23 0.09 6.83 5.55
N ASP A 24 0.18 8.14 5.27
CA ASP A 24 -0.74 8.87 4.40
C ASP A 24 -0.56 8.50 2.91
N ARG A 25 0.67 8.19 2.47
CA ARG A 25 0.94 7.65 1.12
C ARG A 25 0.59 6.17 1.01
N GLN A 26 0.59 5.42 2.11
CA GLN A 26 0.31 3.97 2.14
C GLN A 26 -1.17 3.62 2.21
N ALA A 27 -2.07 4.50 2.65
CA ALA A 27 -3.49 4.17 2.69
C ALA A 27 -4.16 4.33 1.32
N ARG A 28 -3.64 3.69 0.26
CA ARG A 28 -4.48 3.46 -0.93
C ARG A 28 -5.60 2.54 -0.48
N SER A 29 -6.84 3.02 -0.59
CA SER A 29 -7.98 2.22 -0.23
C SER A 29 -8.16 1.13 -1.30
N PRO A 30 -8.55 -0.09 -0.93
CA PRO A 30 -9.00 -1.08 -1.90
C PRO A 30 -10.10 -0.56 -2.84
N ALA A 31 -10.86 0.47 -2.42
CA ALA A 31 -11.86 1.14 -3.25
C ALA A 31 -11.27 1.88 -4.47
N ASP A 32 -10.00 2.27 -4.42
CA ASP A 32 -9.30 2.98 -5.50
C ASP A 32 -8.91 2.04 -6.65
N PHE A 33 -9.15 0.73 -6.51
CA PHE A 33 -8.74 -0.30 -7.46
C PHE A 33 -9.96 -0.98 -8.08
N PRO A 34 -10.33 -0.61 -9.32
CA PRO A 34 -11.42 -1.26 -10.02
C PRO A 34 -11.17 -2.75 -10.23
N ARG A 35 -12.24 -3.54 -10.29
CA ARG A 35 -12.15 -4.94 -10.65
C ARG A 35 -11.56 -5.10 -12.07
N GLU A 36 -10.74 -6.13 -12.25
CA GLU A 36 -9.90 -6.45 -13.41
C GLU A 36 -8.84 -5.38 -13.76
N ALA A 37 -8.67 -4.32 -12.95
CA ALA A 37 -7.62 -3.34 -13.17
C ALA A 37 -6.24 -3.99 -13.08
N LEU A 38 -5.35 -3.61 -13.99
CA LEU A 38 -3.97 -4.05 -13.99
C LEU A 38 -3.18 -3.22 -12.96
N VAL A 39 -2.45 -3.92 -12.09
CA VAL A 39 -1.62 -3.30 -11.06
C VAL A 39 -0.19 -3.86 -11.12
N GLN A 40 0.77 -2.98 -10.85
CA GLN A 40 2.11 -3.34 -10.41
C GLN A 40 2.07 -3.55 -8.90
N VAL A 41 2.49 -4.72 -8.44
CA VAL A 41 2.63 -5.04 -7.03
C VAL A 41 4.12 -4.99 -6.67
N GLU A 42 4.45 -4.27 -5.60
CA GLU A 42 5.79 -4.15 -5.04
C GLU A 42 5.69 -4.49 -3.54
N THR A 43 5.97 -5.75 -3.19
CA THR A 43 5.81 -6.31 -1.83
C THR A 43 7.12 -6.92 -1.35
N PHE A 44 7.20 -7.26 -0.06
CA PHE A 44 8.35 -7.96 0.52
C PHE A 44 7.93 -9.33 1.07
N ASP A 45 8.68 -10.36 0.70
CA ASP A 45 8.59 -11.69 1.29
C ASP A 45 9.86 -11.99 2.10
N HIS A 46 9.72 -12.62 3.26
CA HIS A 46 10.86 -12.84 4.16
C HIS A 46 11.86 -13.89 3.64
N GLU A 47 11.44 -14.81 2.77
CA GLU A 47 12.31 -15.84 2.20
C GLU A 47 12.90 -15.38 0.85
N GLN A 48 12.14 -14.65 0.05
CA GLN A 48 12.52 -14.24 -1.31
C GLN A 48 13.00 -12.79 -1.42
N GLY A 49 12.78 -11.97 -0.40
CA GLY A 49 13.10 -10.55 -0.39
C GLY A 49 12.06 -9.70 -1.13
N GLU A 50 12.52 -8.66 -1.81
CA GLU A 50 11.66 -7.76 -2.58
C GLU A 50 11.06 -8.48 -3.79
N LEU A 51 9.73 -8.44 -3.91
CA LEU A 51 8.97 -9.03 -5.00
C LEU A 51 8.27 -7.93 -5.79
N ARG A 52 8.46 -7.97 -7.11
CA ARG A 52 7.83 -7.05 -8.04
C ARG A 52 7.20 -7.79 -9.21
N PHE A 53 5.88 -7.69 -9.36
CA PHE A 53 5.16 -8.41 -10.42
C PHE A 53 3.86 -7.68 -10.81
N THR A 54 3.28 -8.07 -11.95
CA THR A 54 1.99 -7.56 -12.43
C THR A 54 0.86 -8.52 -12.07
N ALA A 55 -0.30 -7.96 -11.77
CA ALA A 55 -1.50 -8.75 -11.48
C ALA A 55 -2.77 -7.97 -11.80
N ARG A 56 -3.90 -8.67 -11.87
CA ARG A 56 -5.22 -8.07 -12.02
C ARG A 56 -6.01 -8.11 -10.72
N VAL A 57 -6.67 -7.02 -10.39
CA VAL A 57 -7.50 -6.92 -9.18
C VAL A 57 -8.77 -7.76 -9.34
N VAL A 58 -9.01 -8.69 -8.43
CA VAL A 58 -10.23 -9.51 -8.42
C VAL A 58 -11.32 -8.81 -7.61
N ARG A 59 -10.99 -8.40 -6.38
CA ARG A 59 -11.87 -7.65 -5.46
C ARG A 59 -11.09 -7.23 -4.21
N ALA A 60 -11.67 -6.34 -3.40
CA ALA A 60 -11.22 -6.14 -2.03
C ALA A 60 -11.35 -7.43 -1.19
N SER A 61 -10.33 -7.71 -0.38
CA SER A 61 -10.36 -8.80 0.62
C SER A 61 -10.67 -8.28 2.02
N SER A 62 -10.28 -7.04 2.31
CA SER A 62 -10.54 -6.31 3.56
C SER A 62 -10.51 -4.81 3.29
N GLU A 63 -10.55 -3.97 4.32
CA GLU A 63 -10.41 -2.51 4.21
C GLU A 63 -9.01 -2.05 3.78
N SER A 64 -8.01 -2.93 3.82
CA SER A 64 -6.62 -2.60 3.48
C SER A 64 -5.98 -3.54 2.48
N HIS A 65 -6.65 -4.64 2.11
CA HIS A 65 -6.08 -5.67 1.24
C HIS A 65 -6.93 -5.90 -0.02
N LEU A 66 -6.25 -6.16 -1.13
CA LEU A 66 -6.81 -6.57 -2.40
C LEU A 66 -6.58 -8.07 -2.61
N ARG A 67 -7.56 -8.76 -3.19
CA ARG A 67 -7.32 -10.01 -3.88
C ARG A 67 -6.88 -9.70 -5.29
N ILE A 68 -5.71 -10.18 -5.66
CA ILE A 68 -5.14 -10.06 -7.00
C ILE A 68 -5.02 -11.43 -7.65
N ARG A 69 -5.02 -11.46 -8.98
CA ARG A 69 -4.74 -12.64 -9.79
C ARG A 69 -3.52 -12.37 -10.65
N THR A 70 -2.48 -13.16 -10.49
CA THR A 70 -1.25 -13.12 -11.29
C THR A 70 -1.46 -13.79 -12.65
N ASP A 71 -0.52 -13.60 -13.57
CA ASP A 71 -0.62 -14.10 -14.95
C ASP A 71 -0.63 -15.63 -15.05
N ASP A 72 -0.03 -16.32 -14.07
CA ASP A 72 -0.08 -17.79 -13.91
C ASP A 72 -1.39 -18.30 -13.28
N GLY A 73 -2.32 -17.39 -12.96
CA GLY A 73 -3.64 -17.72 -12.43
C GLY A 73 -3.70 -17.88 -10.91
N LEU A 74 -2.59 -17.69 -10.19
CA LEU A 74 -2.59 -17.73 -8.73
C LEU A 74 -3.31 -16.50 -8.15
N ILE A 75 -3.91 -16.67 -6.96
CA ILE A 75 -4.64 -15.60 -6.26
C ILE A 75 -3.98 -15.33 -4.93
N PHE A 76 -3.59 -14.07 -4.71
CA PHE A 76 -2.96 -13.60 -3.48
C PHE A 76 -3.79 -12.49 -2.84
N ALA A 77 -3.67 -12.36 -1.52
CA ALA A 77 -4.13 -11.19 -0.79
C ALA A 77 -2.91 -10.29 -0.50
N VAL A 78 -2.90 -9.08 -1.03
CA VAL A 78 -1.80 -8.11 -0.87
C VAL A 78 -2.32 -6.81 -0.30
N PRO A 79 -1.51 -6.04 0.46
CA PRO A 79 -1.86 -4.69 0.87
C PRO A 79 -2.14 -3.82 -0.37
N ALA A 80 -3.20 -3.02 -0.31
CA ALA A 80 -3.50 -2.05 -1.36
C ALA A 80 -2.41 -0.96 -1.45
N ALA A 81 -1.69 -0.72 -0.35
CA ALA A 81 -0.52 0.14 -0.25
C ALA A 81 0.60 -0.26 -1.23
N ASP A 82 0.76 -1.56 -1.45
CA ASP A 82 1.83 -2.15 -2.24
C ASP A 82 1.47 -2.22 -3.73
N CYS A 83 0.27 -1.75 -4.09
CA CYS A 83 -0.28 -1.82 -5.43
C CYS A 83 -0.27 -0.44 -6.10
N THR A 84 0.16 -0.40 -7.37
CA THR A 84 0.06 0.77 -8.24
C THR A 84 -0.71 0.42 -9.51
N LEU A 85 -1.78 1.16 -9.80
CA LEU A 85 -2.49 1.04 -11.08
C LEU A 85 -1.56 1.36 -12.24
N ILE A 86 -1.57 0.50 -13.25
CA ILE A 86 -0.81 0.70 -14.48
C ILE A 86 -1.75 0.58 -15.69
N GLU A 87 -1.54 1.40 -16.70
CA GLU A 87 -2.31 1.35 -17.94
C GLU A 87 -1.83 0.19 -18.81
N GLU A 88 -2.77 -0.59 -19.36
CA GLU A 88 -2.44 -1.48 -20.47
C GLU A 88 -2.12 -0.64 -21.69
N ARG A 89 -0.83 -0.48 -22.01
CA ARG A 89 -0.42 -0.05 -23.35
C ARG A 89 -0.91 -1.12 -24.33
N ARG A 90 -2.04 -0.86 -24.97
CA ARG A 90 -2.45 -1.64 -26.15
C ARG A 90 -1.35 -1.48 -27.21
N PRO A 91 -0.93 -2.59 -27.87
CA PRO A 91 -0.01 -2.54 -28.99
C PRO A 91 -0.58 -1.78 -30.19
#